data_AF-A0A016V6R1-F1
#
_entry.id   AF-A0A016V6R1-F1
#
_cell.length_a   1.000
_cell.length_b   1.000
_cell.length_c   1.000
_cell.angle_alpha   90.00
_cell.angle_beta   90.00
_cell.angle_gamma   90.00
#
_symmetry.space_group_name_H-M   'P 1'
#
loop_
_entity.id
_entity.type
_entity.pdbx_description
1 polymer ?
#
loop_
_entity_poly.entity_id
_entity_poly.type
_entity_poly.pdbx_seq_one_letter_code
_entity_poly.pdbx_strand_id
1 'polypeptide(L)'
;MRPQPMETCPQEFFRIYDYLKTLKYEDRPDYYGLYSECAVGLKRVHGSFLDQYEWEGDPQDDVATALSISEHDRRPHRPISRSRLAHKTYPFTTKAVFESNILML
;
A
#
# COMPACT_ATOMS: atom_id res chain seq x y z
N MET A 1 -27.19 15.71 -9.40
CA MET A 1 -26.23 15.46 -10.49
C MET A 1 -25.21 14.45 -9.98
N ARG A 2 -24.92 13.37 -10.71
CA ARG A 2 -23.78 12.50 -10.35
C ARG A 2 -22.50 13.29 -10.65
N PRO A 3 -21.53 13.35 -9.72
CA PRO A 3 -20.25 13.95 -10.02
C PRO A 3 -19.60 13.21 -11.18
N GLN A 4 -18.96 13.94 -12.09
CA GLN A 4 -18.15 13.33 -13.13
C GLN A 4 -17.00 12.57 -12.46
N PRO A 5 -16.52 11.42 -13.00
CA PRO A 5 -15.52 10.57 -12.34
C PRO A 5 -14.24 11.30 -11.91
N MET A 6 -13.95 12.46 -12.50
CA MET A 6 -12.78 13.27 -12.21
C MET A 6 -12.93 14.18 -10.98
N GLU A 7 -14.16 14.49 -10.54
CA GLU A 7 -14.39 15.46 -9.45
C GLU A 7 -14.02 14.91 -8.06
N THR A 8 -14.07 13.58 -7.90
CA THR A 8 -13.69 12.89 -6.66
C THR A 8 -12.37 12.13 -6.79
N CYS A 9 -11.71 12.19 -7.95
CA CYS A 9 -10.51 11.42 -8.21
C CYS A 9 -9.29 12.08 -7.54
N PRO A 10 -8.45 11.31 -6.81
CA PRO A 10 -7.25 11.86 -6.19
C PRO A 10 -6.30 12.48 -7.23
N GLN A 11 -5.65 13.59 -6.86
CA GLN A 11 -4.81 14.36 -7.79
C GLN A 11 -3.68 13.52 -8.41
N GLU A 12 -3.19 12.52 -7.66
CA GLU A 12 -2.13 11.60 -8.07
C GLU A 12 -2.52 10.77 -9.32
N PHE A 13 -3.80 10.47 -9.50
CA PHE A 13 -4.29 9.70 -10.64
C PHE A 13 -4.26 10.49 -11.96
N PHE A 14 -4.32 11.83 -11.92
CA PHE A 14 -4.15 12.62 -13.14
C PHE A 14 -2.73 12.51 -13.68
N ARG A 15 -1.71 12.44 -12.82
CA ARG A 15 -0.32 12.26 -13.24
C ARG A 15 -0.11 10.89 -13.87
N ILE A 16 -0.70 9.85 -13.28
CA ILE A 16 -0.72 8.50 -13.85
C ILE A 16 -1.40 8.54 -15.24
N TYR A 17 -2.57 9.17 -15.32
CA TYR A 17 -3.32 9.27 -16.57
C TYR A 17 -2.54 9.99 -17.68
N ASP A 18 -1.91 11.12 -17.37
CA ASP A 18 -1.10 11.88 -18.31
C ASP A 18 0.13 11.09 -18.77
N TYR A 19 0.76 10.33 -17.86
CA TYR A 19 1.86 9.44 -18.20
C TYR A 19 1.42 8.30 -19.13
N LEU A 20 0.32 7.62 -18.81
CA LEU A 20 -0.18 6.49 -19.61
C LEU A 20 -0.51 6.88 -21.05
N LYS A 21 -0.93 8.13 -21.30
CA LYS A 21 -1.16 8.66 -22.65
C LYS A 21 0.08 8.75 -23.52
N THR A 22 1.26 8.83 -22.91
CA THR A 22 2.53 8.92 -23.64
C THR A 22 3.05 7.57 -24.12
N LEU A 23 2.52 6.48 -23.56
CA LEU A 23 2.99 5.13 -23.84
C LEU A 23 2.43 4.57 -25.14
N LYS A 24 3.30 3.91 -25.88
CA LYS A 24 2.97 3.05 -27.02
C LYS A 24 2.89 1.59 -26.59
N TYR A 25 2.45 0.74 -27.51
CA TYR A 25 2.31 -0.69 -27.25
C TYR A 25 3.65 -1.37 -26.92
N GLU A 26 4.72 -0.93 -27.57
CA GLU A 26 6.06 -1.48 -27.40
C GLU A 26 6.78 -0.94 -26.17
N ASP A 27 6.28 0.17 -25.60
CA ASP A 27 6.91 0.82 -24.47
C ASP A 27 6.68 -0.02 -23.21
N ARG A 28 7.76 -0.22 -22.45
CA ARG A 28 7.66 -0.78 -21.10
C ARG A 28 7.23 0.32 -20.13
N PRO A 29 6.06 0.21 -19.47
CA PRO A 29 5.65 1.19 -18.48
C PRO A 29 6.62 1.25 -17.30
N ASP A 30 6.81 2.44 -16.75
CA ASP A 30 7.49 2.67 -15.47
C ASP A 30 6.54 2.30 -14.33
N TYR A 31 6.48 0.99 -14.06
CA TYR A 31 5.67 0.44 -12.98
C TYR A 31 6.07 0.99 -11.60
N TYR A 32 7.34 1.36 -11.40
CA TYR A 32 7.77 1.97 -10.14
C TYR A 32 7.21 3.39 -10.04
N GLY A 33 7.33 4.18 -11.10
CA GLY A 33 6.76 5.53 -11.20
C GLY A 33 5.27 5.52 -10.92
N LEU A 34 4.52 4.63 -11.57
CA LEU A 34 3.09 4.44 -11.33
C LEU A 34 2.77 4.11 -9.86
N TYR A 35 3.48 3.14 -9.28
CA TYR A 35 3.34 2.79 -7.87
C TYR A 35 3.68 3.98 -6.95
N SER A 36 4.69 4.76 -7.29
CA SER A 36 5.14 5.88 -6.46
C SER A 36 4.11 7.00 -6.36
N GLU A 37 3.35 7.28 -7.42
CA GLU A 37 2.23 8.23 -7.37
C GLU A 37 1.10 7.70 -6.45
N CYS A 38 0.79 6.41 -6.50
CA CYS A 38 -0.15 5.79 -5.56
C CYS A 38 0.35 5.89 -4.10
N ALA A 39 1.65 5.65 -3.87
CA ALA A 39 2.26 5.74 -2.55
C ALA A 39 2.23 7.18 -1.99
N VAL A 40 2.39 8.20 -2.84
CA VAL A 40 2.19 9.61 -2.48
C VAL A 40 0.76 9.86 -2.01
N GLY A 41 -0.23 9.35 -2.75
CA GLY A 41 -1.64 9.44 -2.38
C GLY A 41 -1.93 8.76 -1.02
N LEU A 42 -1.40 7.55 -0.82
CA LEU A 42 -1.52 6.82 0.44
C LEU A 42 -0.93 7.62 1.62
N LYS A 43 0.24 8.22 1.43
CA LYS A 43 0.88 9.06 2.46
C LYS A 43 0.05 10.32 2.76
N ARG A 44 -0.55 10.95 1.74
CA ARG A 44 -1.39 12.15 1.89
C ARG A 44 -2.63 11.88 2.72
N VAL A 45 -3.25 10.71 2.57
CA VAL A 45 -4.42 10.32 3.36
C VAL A 45 -4.05 9.69 4.70
N HIS A 46 -2.76 9.69 5.07
CA HIS A 46 -2.23 9.00 6.26
C HIS A 46 -2.56 7.51 6.32
N GLY A 47 -2.73 6.88 5.16
CA GLY A 47 -3.00 5.45 5.05
C GLY A 47 -1.73 4.60 5.23
N SER A 48 -1.96 3.31 5.42
CA SER A 48 -0.95 2.30 5.72
C SER A 48 -1.36 0.96 5.12
N PHE A 49 -0.38 0.18 4.65
CA PHE A 49 -0.62 -1.19 4.18
C PHE A 49 -1.08 -2.16 5.30
N LEU A 50 -1.03 -1.70 6.55
CA LEU A 50 -1.55 -2.42 7.72
C LEU A 50 -2.94 -1.91 8.13
N ASP A 51 -3.55 -1.01 7.36
CA ASP A 51 -4.95 -0.62 7.57
C ASP A 51 -5.85 -1.76 7.07
N GLN A 52 -6.99 -1.93 7.74
CA GLN A 52 -7.96 -2.94 7.36
C GLN A 52 -8.65 -2.55 6.05
N TYR A 53 -8.87 -3.53 5.19
CA TYR A 53 -9.71 -3.34 4.01
C TYR A 53 -11.19 -3.28 4.39
N GLU A 54 -12.02 -2.66 3.56
CA GLU A 54 -13.46 -2.48 3.83
C GLU A 54 -14.21 -3.81 4.04
N TRP A 55 -13.71 -4.90 3.46
CA TRP A 55 -14.29 -6.24 3.59
C TRP A 55 -13.74 -7.05 4.77
N GLU A 56 -12.74 -6.55 5.50
CA GLU A 56 -12.14 -7.27 6.64
C GLU A 56 -12.98 -7.22 7.92
N GLY A 57 -14.18 -6.64 7.87
CA GLY A 57 -15.11 -6.58 8.98
C GLY A 57 -14.64 -5.67 10.12
N ASP A 58 -15.50 -5.46 11.11
CA ASP A 58 -15.08 -4.75 12.32
C ASP A 58 -14.21 -5.68 13.17
N PRO A 59 -13.10 -5.21 13.77
CA PRO A 59 -12.25 -6.02 14.65
C PRO A 59 -12.99 -6.59 15.88
N GLN A 60 -14.22 -6.15 16.14
CA GLN A 60 -15.07 -6.72 17.20
C GLN A 60 -15.73 -8.03 16.82
N ASP A 61 -15.85 -8.35 15.52
CA ASP A 61 -16.38 -9.64 15.04
C ASP A 61 -15.30 -10.74 14.97
N ASP A 62 -14.06 -10.42 15.31
CA ASP A 62 -12.96 -11.38 15.41
C ASP A 62 -13.16 -12.29 16.62
N VAL A 63 -13.78 -13.44 16.37
CA VAL A 63 -13.82 -14.57 17.30
C VAL A 63 -12.37 -15.00 17.60
N ALA A 64 -11.93 -14.69 18.81
CA ALA A 64 -10.60 -14.90 19.36
C ALA A 64 -9.96 -16.23 18.92
N THR A 65 -9.18 -16.19 17.85
CA THR A 65 -8.50 -17.36 17.30
C THR A 65 -7.07 -17.39 17.83
N ALA A 66 -6.82 -18.29 18.79
CA ALA A 66 -5.53 -18.87 19.26
C ALA A 66 -4.33 -17.97 19.63
N LEU A 67 -4.25 -16.70 19.21
CA LEU A 67 -3.14 -15.78 19.49
C LEU A 67 -3.26 -15.08 20.85
N SER A 68 -4.48 -14.89 21.34
CA SER A 68 -4.79 -14.29 22.66
C SER A 68 -4.23 -15.10 23.84
N ILE A 69 -3.99 -16.40 23.63
CA ILE A 69 -3.41 -17.30 24.65
C ILE A 69 -1.89 -17.07 24.79
N SER A 70 -1.21 -16.61 23.72
CA SER A 70 0.25 -16.46 23.68
C SER A 70 0.78 -15.11 24.17
N GLU A 71 -0.10 -14.11 24.32
CA GLU A 71 0.31 -12.75 24.72
C GLU A 71 0.74 -12.66 26.19
N HIS A 72 0.26 -13.56 27.05
CA HIS A 72 0.64 -13.60 28.47
C HIS A 72 2.09 -14.09 28.72
N ASP A 73 2.75 -14.69 27.72
CA ASP A 73 4.10 -15.26 27.86
C ASP A 73 5.23 -14.40 27.24
N ARG A 74 4.91 -13.24 26.66
CA ARG A 74 5.91 -12.41 25.97
C ARG A 74 6.56 -11.39 26.91
N ARG A 75 7.87 -11.57 27.15
CA ARG A 75 8.77 -10.59 27.79
C ARG A 75 8.60 -9.18 27.17
N PRO A 76 8.84 -8.09 27.93
CA PRO A 76 8.57 -6.72 27.48
C PRO A 76 9.61 -6.26 26.44
N HIS A 77 9.53 -6.79 25.22
CA HIS A 77 10.17 -6.18 24.08
C HIS A 77 9.35 -4.95 23.69
N ARG A 78 10.03 -3.82 23.48
CA ARG A 78 9.39 -2.62 22.93
C ARG A 78 8.67 -3.01 21.64
N PRO A 79 7.37 -2.72 21.49
CA PRO A 79 6.66 -3.05 20.27
C PRO A 79 7.33 -2.36 19.08
N ILE A 80 7.48 -3.09 17.97
CA ILE A 80 7.95 -2.52 16.71
C ILE A 80 6.99 -1.39 16.30
N SER A 81 7.52 -0.25 15.88
CA SER A 81 6.67 0.84 15.38
C SER A 81 5.88 0.40 14.15
N ARG A 82 4.65 0.87 14.00
CA ARG A 82 3.75 0.51 12.89
C ARG A 82 4.41 0.71 11.51
N SER A 83 5.17 1.79 11.33
CA SER A 83 5.96 2.03 10.11
C SER A 83 7.04 0.97 9.88
N ARG A 84 7.78 0.56 10.93
CA ARG A 84 8.82 -0.46 10.81
C ARG A 84 8.22 -1.86 10.58
N LEU A 85 7.04 -2.13 11.14
CA LEU A 85 6.27 -3.35 10.85
C LEU A 85 5.82 -3.36 9.38
N ALA A 86 5.26 -2.26 8.88
CA ALA A 86 4.80 -2.16 7.49
C ALA A 86 5.94 -2.41 6.48
N HIS A 87 7.10 -1.80 6.69
CA HIS A 87 8.28 -2.05 5.84
C HIS A 87 8.78 -3.50 5.91
N LYS A 88 8.66 -4.15 7.07
CA LYS A 88 9.04 -5.56 7.23
C LYS A 88 8.04 -6.50 6.55
N THR A 89 6.75 -6.21 6.65
CA THR A 89 5.68 -7.02 6.03
C THR A 89 5.64 -6.83 4.52
N TYR A 90 5.87 -5.61 4.04
CA TYR A 90 5.81 -5.24 2.62
C TYR A 90 7.14 -4.63 2.15
N PRO A 91 8.23 -5.42 2.04
CA PRO A 91 9.57 -4.91 1.73
C PRO A 91 9.72 -4.39 0.28
N PHE A 92 8.86 -4.87 -0.62
CA PHE A 92 8.81 -4.48 -2.04
C PHE A 92 8.32 -3.05 -2.28
N THR A 93 7.81 -2.39 -1.24
CA THR A 93 7.39 -0.98 -1.29
C THR A 93 8.57 -0.01 -1.41
N THR A 94 9.80 -0.50 -1.25
CA THR A 94 11.02 0.28 -1.41
C THR A 94 11.58 0.22 -2.82
N LYS A 95 12.05 1.36 -3.35
CA LYS A 95 12.66 1.47 -4.68
C LYS A 95 13.75 0.44 -4.94
N ALA A 96 14.68 0.31 -3.99
CA ALA A 96 15.84 -0.56 -4.15
C ALA A 96 15.46 -2.04 -4.31
N VAL A 97 14.46 -2.50 -3.53
CA VAL A 97 13.95 -3.88 -3.63
C VAL A 97 13.12 -4.05 -4.91
N PHE A 98 12.40 -3.03 -5.32
CA PHE A 98 11.65 -3.08 -6.57
C PHE A 98 12.58 -3.20 -7.78
N GLU A 99 13.60 -2.35 -7.87
CA GLU A 99 14.58 -2.35 -8.96
C GLU A 99 15.43 -3.63 -9.00
N SER A 100 15.71 -4.26 -7.86
CA SER A 100 16.44 -5.53 -7.85
C SER A 100 15.63 -6.70 -8.41
N ASN A 101 14.30 -6.63 -8.38
CA ASN A 101 13.40 -7.73 -8.75
C ASN A 101 12.72 -7.55 -10.11
N ILE A 102 12.70 -6.34 -10.67
CA ILE A 102 11.95 -6.01 -11.90
C ILE A 102 12.49 -6.68 -13.18
N LEU A 103 13.65 -7.35 -13.11
CA LEU A 103 14.32 -8.01 -14.23
C LEU A 103 14.54 -9.52 -14.03
N MET A 104 13.96 -10.16 -13.01
CA MET A 104 14.01 -11.63 -12.90
C MET A 104 12.97 -12.33 -13.81
N LEU A 105 12.92 -11.94 -15.08
CA LEU A 105 12.19 -12.62 -16.15
C LEU A 105 13.17 -13.13 -17.20
#